data_AF-A0A6C0F3K4-F1
#
_entry.id   AF-A0A6C0F3K4-F1
#
_cell.length_a   1.000
_cell.length_b   1.000
_cell.length_c   1.000
_cell.angle_alpha   90.00
_cell.angle_beta   90.00
_cell.angle_gamma   90.00
#
_symmetry.space_group_name_H-M   'P 1'
#
loop_
_entity.id
_entity.type
_entity.pdbx_description
1 polymer ?
#
loop_
_entity_poly.entity_id
_entity_poly.type
_entity_poly.pdbx_seq_one_letter_code
_entity_poly.pdbx_strand_id
1 'polypeptide(L)'
;MYNNVIDLGELVKRAIKYLVEGIMVAIVAYSIPKQRLKLEEVGLIAMSAAATFAILDVYVPSLAVSARSGAGFGIGANLVGFPR
;
A
#
# COMPACT_ATOMS: atom_id res chain seq x y z
N MET A 1 11.56 4.26 29.63
CA MET A 1 11.33 4.19 28.17
C MET A 1 10.58 2.90 27.89
N TYR A 2 9.32 2.84 28.28
CA TYR A 2 8.48 1.67 28.06
C TYR A 2 7.84 1.85 26.69
N ASN A 3 8.50 1.36 25.64
CA ASN A 3 7.86 1.19 24.35
C ASN A 3 6.76 0.16 24.55
N ASN A 4 5.51 0.61 24.58
CA ASN A 4 4.38 -0.27 24.32
C ASN A 4 4.61 -0.83 22.92
N VAL A 5 5.08 -2.07 22.87
CA VAL A 5 5.40 -2.82 21.64
C VAL A 5 4.16 -2.99 20.75
N ILE A 6 2.99 -2.62 21.27
CA ILE A 6 1.73 -2.46 20.56
C ILE A 6 1.12 -1.14 21.05
N ASP A 7 1.36 -0.06 20.32
CA ASP A 7 0.60 1.18 20.52
C ASP A 7 -0.80 0.96 19.93
N LEU A 8 -1.77 0.73 20.82
CA LEU A 8 -3.16 0.49 20.43
C LEU A 8 -3.72 1.66 19.60
N GLY A 9 -3.26 2.89 19.85
CA GLY A 9 -3.66 4.06 19.09
C GLY A 9 -3.14 4.03 17.66
N GLU A 10 -1.89 3.58 17.47
CA GLU A 10 -1.34 3.40 16.13
C GLU A 10 -2.01 2.25 15.37
N LEU A 11 -2.31 1.14 16.06
CA LEU A 11 -3.03 0.01 15.47
C LEU A 11 -4.42 0.41 14.98
N VAL A 12 -5.19 1.14 15.80
CA VAL A 12 -6.53 1.63 15.43
C VAL A 12 -6.44 2.60 14.25
N LYS A 13 -5.45 3.51 14.25
CA LYS A 13 -5.24 4.43 13.13
C LYS A 13 -4.95 3.69 11.82
N ARG A 14 -4.12 2.66 11.85
CA ARG A 14 -3.83 1.79 10.69
C ARG A 14 -5.08 1.00 10.26
N ALA A 15 -5.84 0.45 11.19
CA ALA A 15 -7.08 -0.26 10.89
C ALA A 15 -8.11 0.64 10.18
N ILE A 16 -8.31 1.87 10.67
CA ILE A 16 -9.21 2.85 10.03
C ILE A 16 -8.70 3.21 8.63
N LYS A 17 -7.38 3.42 8.48
CA LYS A 17 -6.77 3.72 7.17
C LYS A 17 -7.09 2.62 6.14
N TYR A 18 -6.82 1.36 6.45
CA TYR A 18 -7.02 0.25 5.52
C TYR A 18 -8.51 -0.01 5.20
N LEU A 19 -9.40 0.27 6.16
CA LEU A 19 -10.85 0.23 5.91
C LEU A 19 -11.28 1.30 4.90
N VAL A 20 -10.79 2.54 5.05
CA VAL A 20 -11.10 3.64 4.13
C VAL A 20 -10.55 3.35 2.73
N GLU A 21 -9.33 2.81 2.63
CA GLU A 21 -8.73 2.39 1.35
C GLU A 21 -9.54 1.27 0.67
N GLY A 22 -9.96 0.26 1.43
CA GLY A 22 -10.82 -0.82 0.92
C GLY A 22 -12.19 -0.31 0.42
N ILE A 23 -12.80 0.64 1.14
CA ILE A 23 -14.06 1.29 0.73
C ILE A 23 -13.87 2.07 -0.57
N MET A 24 -12.74 2.78 -0.73
CA MET A 24 -12.45 3.50 -1.96
C MET A 24 -12.37 2.56 -3.17
N VAL A 25 -11.72 1.40 -3.02
CA VAL A 25 -11.67 0.37 -4.07
C VAL A 25 -13.05 -0.22 -4.34
N ALA A 26 -13.87 -0.43 -3.31
CA ALA A 26 -15.24 -0.91 -3.45
C ALA A 26 -16.11 0.03 -4.31
N ILE A 27 -15.98 1.34 -4.10
CA ILE A 27 -16.69 2.37 -4.88
C ILE A 27 -16.26 2.30 -6.35
N VAL A 28 -14.96 2.18 -6.61
CA VAL A 28 -14.41 2.04 -7.96
C VAL A 28 -14.91 0.76 -8.64
N ALA A 29 -14.86 -0.38 -7.92
CA ALA A 29 -15.33 -1.66 -8.40
C ALA A 29 -16.83 -1.65 -8.71
N TYR A 30 -17.64 -0.88 -7.96
CA TYR A 30 -19.06 -0.75 -8.23
C TYR A 30 -19.38 0.22 -9.39
N SER A 31 -18.57 1.27 -9.57
CA SER A 31 -18.88 2.38 -10.47
C SER A 31 -18.35 2.22 -11.90
N ILE A 32 -17.24 1.51 -12.11
CA ILE A 32 -16.60 1.39 -13.43
C ILE A 32 -17.19 0.30 -14.35
N PRO A 33 -17.55 -0.92 -13.87
CA PRO A 33 -17.81 -2.02 -14.78
C PRO A 33 -19.14 -1.85 -15.53
N LYS A 34 -19.13 -2.23 -16.81
CA LYS A 34 -20.33 -2.23 -17.67
C LYS A 34 -21.38 -3.24 -17.22
N GLN A 35 -20.94 -4.34 -16.57
CA GLN A 35 -21.82 -5.33 -15.95
C GLN A 35 -21.81 -5.13 -14.44
N ARG A 36 -23.00 -5.06 -13.83
CA ARG A 36 -23.15 -4.87 -12.38
C ARG A 36 -22.59 -6.09 -11.65
N LEU A 37 -21.56 -5.85 -10.83
CA LEU A 37 -21.06 -6.83 -9.86
C LEU A 37 -22.07 -6.99 -8.72
N LYS A 38 -22.14 -8.18 -8.14
CA LYS A 38 -22.94 -8.43 -6.92
C LYS A 38 -22.29 -7.70 -5.74
N LEU A 39 -23.10 -7.28 -4.78
CA LEU A 39 -22.60 -6.64 -3.56
C LEU A 39 -21.63 -7.55 -2.78
N GLU A 40 -21.83 -8.87 -2.84
CA GLU A 40 -20.93 -9.88 -2.28
C GLU A 40 -19.55 -9.85 -2.94
N GLU A 41 -19.48 -9.72 -4.26
CA GLU A 41 -18.21 -9.66 -5.02
C GLU A 41 -17.47 -8.36 -4.73
N VAL A 42 -18.20 -7.23 -4.66
CA VAL A 42 -17.63 -5.93 -4.30
C VAL A 42 -17.08 -5.95 -2.87
N GLY A 43 -17.79 -6.58 -1.93
CA GLY A 43 -17.31 -6.78 -0.55
C GLY A 43 -16.04 -7.62 -0.49
N LEU A 44 -15.97 -8.70 -1.28
CA LEU A 44 -14.78 -9.55 -1.36
C LEU A 44 -13.58 -8.79 -1.95
N ILE A 45 -13.79 -7.98 -2.98
CA ILE A 45 -12.76 -7.11 -3.56
C ILE A 45 -12.26 -6.10 -2.52
N ALA A 46 -13.17 -5.44 -1.81
CA ALA A 46 -12.82 -4.46 -0.78
C ALA A 46 -11.97 -5.08 0.35
N MET A 47 -12.36 -6.26 0.82
CA MET A 47 -11.63 -6.99 1.87
C MET A 47 -10.24 -7.42 1.41
N SER A 48 -10.14 -7.95 0.18
CA SER A 48 -8.88 -8.37 -0.42
C SER A 48 -7.94 -7.18 -0.65
N ALA A 49 -8.48 -6.04 -1.10
CA ALA A 49 -7.74 -4.81 -1.29
C ALA A 49 -7.24 -4.24 0.04
N ALA A 50 -8.08 -4.20 1.08
CA ALA A 50 -7.67 -3.77 2.42
C ALA A 50 -6.52 -4.63 2.97
N ALA A 51 -6.59 -5.95 2.80
CA ALA A 51 -5.51 -6.85 3.21
C ALA A 51 -4.21 -6.60 2.41
N THR A 52 -4.33 -6.36 1.10
CA THR A 52 -3.18 -6.10 0.22
C THR A 52 -2.51 -4.77 0.57
N PHE A 53 -3.28 -3.69 0.74
CA PHE A 53 -2.76 -2.39 1.13
C PHE A 53 -2.18 -2.38 2.55
N ALA A 54 -2.78 -3.12 3.48
CA ALA A 54 -2.22 -3.29 4.81
C ALA A 54 -0.82 -3.91 4.78
N ILE A 55 -0.61 -4.92 3.93
CA ILE A 55 0.72 -5.53 3.72
C ILE A 55 1.65 -4.51 3.07
N LEU A 56 1.24 -3.89 1.96
CA LEU A 56 2.07 -2.92 1.24
C LEU A 56 2.54 -1.81 2.17
N ASP A 57 1.66 -1.22 2.97
CA ASP A 57 2.01 -0.12 3.87
C ASP A 57 3.02 -0.47 4.95
N VAL A 58 3.03 -1.73 5.41
CA VAL A 58 4.03 -2.21 6.37
C VAL A 58 5.40 -2.39 5.70
N TYR A 59 5.44 -2.85 4.46
CA TYR A 59 6.70 -3.18 3.77
C TYR A 59 7.25 -2.07 2.87
N VAL A 60 6.43 -1.11 2.45
CA VAL A 60 6.83 0.03 1.60
C VAL A 60 8.03 0.80 2.17
N PRO A 61 8.14 1.11 3.48
CA PRO A 61 9.31 1.81 4.01
C PRO A 61 10.62 1.05 3.78
N SER A 62 10.63 -0.26 4.02
CA SER A 62 11.82 -1.11 3.79
C SER A 62 12.18 -1.24 2.32
N LEU A 63 11.18 -1.26 1.42
CA LEU A 63 11.40 -1.35 -0.02
C LEU A 63 11.85 0.00 -0.62
N ALA A 64 11.34 1.11 -0.11
CA ALA A 64 11.58 2.45 -0.64
C ALA A 64 13.05 2.89 -0.48
N VAL A 65 13.74 2.48 0.59
CA VAL A 65 15.15 2.84 0.80
C VAL A 65 16.03 2.23 -0.29
N SER A 66 15.94 0.92 -0.51
CA SER A 66 16.72 0.23 -1.54
C SER A 66 16.35 0.72 -2.95
N ALA A 67 15.07 0.97 -3.22
CA ALA A 67 14.61 1.49 -4.52
C ALA A 67 15.20 2.88 -4.81
N ARG A 68 15.20 3.79 -3.82
CA ARG A 68 15.78 5.14 -3.96
C ARG A 68 17.29 5.09 -4.10
N SER A 69 17.98 4.26 -3.31
CA SER A 69 19.43 4.10 -3.40
C SER A 69 19.85 3.49 -4.74
N GLY A 70 19.13 2.48 -5.24
CA GLY A 70 19.38 1.87 -6.54
C GLY A 70 19.11 2.83 -7.70
N ALA A 71 18.00 3.59 -7.65
CA ALA A 71 17.69 4.62 -8.64
C ALA A 71 18.70 5.77 -8.60
N GLY A 72 19.09 6.23 -7.41
CA GLY A 72 20.10 7.27 -7.21
C GLY A 72 21.47 6.85 -7.71
N PHE A 73 21.89 5.60 -7.45
CA PHE A 73 23.10 5.04 -8.01
C PHE A 73 23.01 4.93 -9.54
N GLY A 74 21.92 4.41 -10.09
CA GLY A 74 21.75 4.26 -11.53
C GLY A 74 21.80 5.61 -12.27
N ILE A 75 21.11 6.63 -11.73
CA ILE A 75 21.15 7.99 -12.28
C ILE A 75 22.57 8.58 -12.14
N GLY A 76 23.17 8.51 -10.95
CA GLY A 76 24.51 9.05 -10.69
C GLY A 76 25.61 8.37 -11.52
N ALA A 77 25.57 7.05 -11.66
CA ALA A 77 26.49 6.26 -12.46
C ALA A 77 26.38 6.61 -13.95
N ASN A 78 25.16 6.79 -14.47
CA ASN A 78 24.95 7.21 -15.85
C ASN A 78 25.50 8.63 -16.12
N LEU A 79 25.34 9.55 -15.17
CA LEU A 79 25.84 10.93 -15.28
C LEU A 79 27.38 11.01 -15.33
N VAL A 80 28.09 10.14 -14.62
CA VAL A 80 29.57 10.09 -14.66
C VAL A 80 30.11 9.09 -15.69
N GLY A 81 29.23 8.41 -16.43
CA GLY A 81 29.63 7.45 -17.45
C GLY A 81 30.25 6.16 -16.90
N PHE A 82 29.83 5.73 -15.71
CA PHE A 82 30.14 4.42 -15.12
C PHE A 82 29.14 3.36 -15.63
N PRO A 83 29.53 2.07 -15.80
CA PRO A 83 30.86 1.49 -15.70
C PRO A 83 31.51 1.48 -17.09
N ARG A 84 32.51 2.31 -17.31
CA ARG A 84 33.43 2.13 -18.44
C ARG A 84 34.52 1.15 -18.05
#